data_AF-A0A8S3HWC0-F1
#
_entry.id   AF-A0A8S3HWC0-F1
#
_cell.length_a   1.000
_cell.length_b   1.000
_cell.length_c   1.000
_cell.angle_alpha   90.00
_cell.angle_beta   90.00
_cell.angle_gamma   90.00
#
_symmetry.space_group_name_H-M   'P 1'
#
loop_
_entity.id
_entity.type
_entity.pdbx_description
1 polymer ?
#
loop_
_entity_poly.entity_id
_entity_poly.type
_entity_poly.pdbx_seq_one_letter_code
_entity_poly.pdbx_strand_id
1 'polypeptide(L)'
;YIYETCKCKSRALCHCCNTNLCADHLKVHVDLINSQIHPLADEINTLDNQLSLLNVDEVIVDRFYEEKCQELQERCVEKVGEKRKKIHQLKLKTNELIREQEATHDDICSLKATINDIKREINQFEENGIVVDADPLIMNKNLVYIEQWTSNELDLSTLSSPFRTVAYSKDSWTATISNNHFLLIDQCPNLCLYDKQSILLKEYPWEYDSIPDMCWSSTLNSFIIITGKNGIFLMNENLTSLECIQTIEKKRWLSCTCSDSTLFLTTNESDSNIFQFNLLLSFHFMKEWKSPQSCNSDEVINNIAYNNETLALIIENETNNKKRIELRSLSTFDPLWSTSFNAAYHFTPWN
;
A
#
# COMPACT_ATOMS: atom_id res chain seq x y z
N TYR A 1 48.01 -35.43 20.18
CA TYR A 1 48.10 -36.91 20.18
C TYR A 1 48.86 -37.33 18.94
N ILE A 2 49.90 -38.13 19.13
CA ILE A 2 50.80 -38.68 18.11
C ILE A 2 49.97 -39.55 17.16
N TYR A 3 50.02 -39.32 15.84
CA TYR A 3 49.48 -40.27 14.88
C TYR A 3 50.53 -40.72 13.88
N GLU A 4 50.69 -42.03 13.91
CA GLU A 4 51.64 -42.86 13.19
C GLU A 4 51.61 -42.57 11.69
N THR A 5 52.81 -42.52 11.11
CA THR A 5 53.04 -42.43 9.68
C THR A 5 52.23 -43.49 8.93
N CYS A 6 51.26 -43.06 8.12
CA CYS A 6 50.59 -43.94 7.17
C CYS A 6 51.65 -44.62 6.31
N LYS A 7 51.78 -45.96 6.41
CA LYS A 7 52.81 -46.75 5.73
C LYS A 7 52.61 -46.84 4.21
N CYS A 8 51.46 -46.40 3.69
CA CYS A 8 51.22 -46.33 2.25
C CYS A 8 51.88 -45.07 1.67
N LYS A 9 52.91 -45.24 0.84
CA LYS A 9 53.51 -44.16 0.04
C LYS A 9 52.49 -43.63 -0.96
N SER A 10 51.77 -42.59 -0.59
CA SER A 10 50.97 -41.79 -1.52
C SER A 10 51.89 -40.91 -2.38
N ARG A 11 51.52 -40.67 -3.64
CA ARG A 11 52.21 -39.69 -4.51
C ARG A 11 51.77 -38.25 -4.26
N ALA A 12 50.77 -38.04 -3.40
CA ALA A 12 50.22 -36.73 -3.05
C ALA A 12 50.36 -36.46 -1.55
N LEU A 13 50.75 -35.24 -1.20
CA LEU A 13 50.78 -34.74 0.17
C LEU A 13 49.50 -33.92 0.43
N CYS A 14 48.94 -34.06 1.62
CA CYS A 14 47.86 -33.20 2.08
C CYS A 14 48.39 -31.77 2.20
N HIS A 15 47.71 -30.80 1.61
CA HIS A 15 48.15 -29.41 1.64
C HIS A 15 48.07 -28.78 3.04
N CYS A 16 47.10 -29.22 3.86
CA CYS A 16 46.84 -28.63 5.18
C CYS A 16 47.91 -29.00 6.22
N CYS A 17 48.50 -30.19 6.13
CA CYS A 17 49.42 -30.74 7.15
C CYS A 17 50.71 -31.31 6.58
N ASN A 18 50.88 -31.29 5.25
CA ASN A 18 52.05 -31.75 4.50
C ASN A 18 52.44 -33.22 4.73
N THR A 19 51.48 -34.08 5.10
CA THR A 19 51.69 -35.54 5.25
C THR A 19 51.08 -36.32 4.08
N ASN A 20 51.53 -37.57 3.86
CA ASN A 20 50.99 -38.44 2.80
C ASN A 20 49.46 -38.52 2.87
N LEU A 21 48.80 -38.16 1.78
CA LEU A 21 47.34 -38.19 1.67
C LEU A 21 46.88 -39.64 1.49
N CYS A 22 46.26 -40.21 2.52
CA CYS A 22 45.53 -41.48 2.45
C CYS A 22 44.05 -41.26 2.74
N ALA A 23 43.21 -42.26 2.43
CA ALA A 23 41.76 -42.18 2.63
C ALA A 23 41.37 -41.91 4.08
N ASP A 24 42.06 -42.54 5.04
CA ASP A 24 41.80 -42.33 6.48
C ASP A 24 42.17 -40.90 6.91
N HIS A 25 43.25 -40.35 6.36
CA HIS A 25 43.69 -38.99 6.64
C HIS A 25 42.73 -37.94 6.04
N LEU A 26 42.24 -38.18 4.82
CA LEU A 26 41.22 -37.34 4.20
C LEU A 26 39.91 -37.35 5.02
N LYS A 27 39.51 -38.54 5.51
CA LYS A 27 38.33 -38.70 6.37
C LYS A 27 38.44 -37.87 7.64
N VAL A 28 39.59 -37.87 8.31
CA VAL A 28 39.83 -37.03 9.52
C VAL A 28 39.66 -35.54 9.22
N HIS A 29 40.16 -35.06 8.07
CA HIS A 29 39.97 -33.65 7.69
C HIS A 29 38.51 -33.33 7.37
N VAL A 30 37.81 -34.22 6.67
CA VAL A 30 36.36 -34.07 6.40
C VAL A 30 35.57 -34.06 7.70
N ASP A 31 35.88 -34.95 8.64
CA ASP A 31 35.22 -35.01 9.95
C ASP A 31 35.50 -33.73 10.77
N LEU A 32 36.73 -33.21 10.73
CA LEU A 32 37.08 -31.95 11.41
C LEU A 32 36.36 -30.75 10.77
N ILE A 33 36.32 -30.66 9.45
CA ILE A 33 35.62 -29.59 8.73
C ILE A 33 34.12 -29.66 9.04
N ASN A 34 33.51 -30.85 8.96
CA ASN A 34 32.09 -31.04 9.29
C ASN A 34 31.81 -30.65 10.74
N SER A 35 32.70 -30.97 11.67
CA SER A 35 32.56 -30.56 13.09
C SER A 35 32.59 -29.05 13.32
N GLN A 36 33.17 -28.28 12.40
CA GLN A 36 33.22 -26.81 12.45
C GLN A 36 32.07 -26.16 11.66
N ILE A 37 31.62 -26.80 10.57
CA ILE A 37 30.52 -26.28 9.74
C ILE A 37 29.17 -26.40 10.45
N HIS A 38 28.91 -27.48 11.19
CA HIS A 38 27.63 -27.66 11.88
C HIS A 38 27.33 -26.54 12.90
N PRO A 39 28.26 -26.18 13.81
CA PRO A 39 28.06 -25.04 14.71
C PRO A 39 27.82 -23.70 13.99
N LEU A 40 28.51 -23.46 12.87
CA LEU A 40 28.33 -22.23 12.09
C LEU A 40 26.97 -22.19 11.40
N ALA A 41 26.47 -23.33 10.91
CA ALA A 41 25.12 -23.42 10.35
C ALA A 41 24.05 -23.16 11.42
N ASP A 42 24.24 -23.69 12.63
CA ASP A 42 23.34 -23.45 13.76
C ASP A 42 23.35 -21.98 14.20
N GLU A 43 24.53 -21.33 14.18
CA GLU A 43 24.68 -19.90 14.50
C GLU A 43 24.02 -19.01 13.42
N ILE A 44 24.19 -19.35 12.14
CA ILE A 44 23.50 -18.67 11.02
C ILE A 44 21.98 -18.82 11.15
N ASN A 45 21.48 -20.03 11.42
CA ASN A 45 20.05 -20.27 11.62
C ASN A 45 19.52 -19.51 12.85
N THR A 46 20.33 -19.36 13.89
CA THR A 46 19.95 -18.58 15.08
C THR A 46 19.83 -17.09 14.74
N LEU A 47 20.79 -16.54 13.97
CA LEU A 47 20.76 -15.16 13.51
C LEU A 47 19.59 -14.89 12.55
N ASP A 48 19.29 -15.83 11.65
CA ASP A 48 18.16 -15.74 10.71
C ASP A 48 16.80 -15.74 11.43
N ASN A 49 16.66 -16.57 12.46
CA ASN A 49 15.48 -16.55 13.34
C ASN A 49 15.38 -15.24 14.14
N GLN A 50 16.50 -14.69 14.62
CA GLN A 50 16.51 -13.40 15.31
C GLN A 50 16.13 -12.25 14.37
N LEU A 51 16.61 -12.26 13.13
CA LEU A 51 16.23 -11.28 12.09
C LEU A 51 14.76 -11.39 11.71
N SER A 52 14.23 -12.62 11.58
CA SER A 52 12.83 -12.88 11.27
C SER A 52 11.87 -12.41 12.38
N LEU A 53 12.32 -12.36 13.63
CA LEU A 53 11.55 -11.85 14.77
C LEU A 53 11.56 -10.31 14.85
N LEU A 54 12.49 -9.64 14.19
CA LEU A 54 12.57 -8.18 14.12
C LEU A 54 11.69 -7.65 12.98
N ASN A 55 10.41 -8.02 12.95
CA ASN A 55 9.44 -7.48 11.99
C ASN A 55 9.18 -5.98 12.32
N VAL A 56 10.15 -5.13 11.97
CA VAL A 56 10.28 -3.74 12.42
C VAL A 56 9.21 -2.84 11.80
N ASP A 57 8.77 -3.15 10.59
CA ASP A 57 7.91 -2.25 9.82
C ASP A 57 6.44 -2.30 10.24
N GLU A 58 5.93 -3.48 10.62
CA GLU A 58 4.53 -3.66 11.03
C GLU A 58 4.31 -3.16 12.47
N VAL A 59 5.25 -3.46 13.38
CA VAL A 59 5.12 -3.12 14.82
C VAL A 59 5.32 -1.63 15.10
N ILE A 60 6.18 -0.92 14.36
CA ILE A 60 6.45 0.50 14.62
C ILE A 60 5.28 1.38 14.17
N VAL A 61 4.67 1.06 13.02
CA VAL A 61 3.54 1.85 12.48
C VAL A 61 2.32 1.70 13.37
N ASP A 62 1.99 0.47 13.77
CA ASP A 62 0.85 0.20 14.67
C ASP A 62 1.04 0.87 16.03
N ARG A 63 2.24 0.77 16.62
CA ARG A 63 2.54 1.42 17.90
C ARG A 63 2.44 2.94 17.81
N PHE A 64 2.92 3.55 16.73
CA PHE A 64 2.82 4.99 16.54
C PHE A 64 1.37 5.44 16.38
N TYR A 65 0.55 4.66 15.67
CA TYR A 65 -0.88 4.91 15.55
C TYR A 65 -1.59 4.85 16.91
N GLU A 66 -1.33 3.80 17.70
CA GLU A 66 -1.87 3.66 19.06
C GLU A 66 -1.48 4.83 19.97
N GLU A 67 -0.21 5.22 19.98
CA GLU A 67 0.29 6.37 20.75
C GLU A 67 -0.45 7.66 20.36
N LYS A 68 -0.68 7.89 19.05
CA LYS A 68 -1.39 9.08 18.57
C LYS A 68 -2.89 9.04 18.88
N CYS A 69 -3.53 7.87 18.82
CA CYS A 69 -4.90 7.70 19.28
C CYS A 69 -5.04 8.02 20.76
N GLN A 70 -4.09 7.57 21.59
CA GLN A 70 -4.10 7.87 23.01
C GLN A 70 -3.92 9.38 23.28
N GLU A 71 -2.98 10.05 22.59
CA GLU A 71 -2.78 11.50 22.71
C GLU A 71 -4.05 12.28 22.36
N LEU A 72 -4.75 11.88 21.30
CA LEU A 72 -6.03 12.47 20.90
C LEU A 72 -7.12 12.28 21.95
N GLN A 73 -7.19 11.08 22.53
CA GLN A 73 -8.15 10.76 23.58
C GLN A 73 -7.88 11.60 24.84
N GLU A 74 -6.62 11.76 25.23
CA GLU A 74 -6.22 12.59 26.37
C GLU A 74 -6.60 14.07 26.15
N ARG A 75 -6.33 14.64 24.97
CA ARG A 75 -6.75 16.01 24.62
C ARG A 75 -8.26 16.19 24.65
N CYS A 76 -9.01 15.20 24.16
CA CYS A 76 -10.48 15.23 24.23
C CYS A 76 -10.97 15.26 25.68
N VAL A 77 -10.40 14.40 26.53
CA VAL A 77 -10.72 14.34 27.96
C VAL A 77 -10.40 15.65 28.65
N GLU A 78 -9.26 16.29 28.33
CA GLU A 78 -8.86 17.57 28.89
C GLU A 78 -9.85 18.68 28.55
N LYS A 79 -10.18 18.87 27.26
CA LYS A 79 -11.14 19.90 26.82
C LYS A 79 -12.52 19.71 27.47
N VAL A 80 -13.01 18.48 27.57
CA VAL A 80 -14.26 18.18 28.29
C VAL A 80 -14.13 18.46 29.79
N GLY A 81 -12.99 18.13 30.38
CA GLY A 81 -12.67 18.39 31.79
C GLY A 81 -12.69 19.88 32.14
N GLU A 82 -12.15 20.74 31.29
CA GLU A 82 -12.22 22.20 31.46
C GLU A 82 -13.65 22.71 31.52
N LYS A 83 -14.54 22.23 30.63
CA LYS A 83 -15.95 22.63 30.65
C LYS A 83 -16.65 22.18 31.92
N ARG A 84 -16.38 20.94 32.37
CA ARG A 84 -16.91 20.44 33.66
C ARG A 84 -16.45 21.31 34.83
N LYS A 85 -15.19 21.76 34.85
CA LYS A 85 -14.69 22.69 35.88
C LYS A 85 -15.43 24.03 35.86
N LYS A 86 -15.64 24.63 34.68
CA LYS A 86 -16.41 25.89 34.55
C LYS A 86 -17.87 25.71 35.02
N ILE A 87 -18.53 24.61 34.66
CA ILE A 87 -19.88 24.29 35.13
C ILE A 87 -19.90 24.11 36.66
N HIS A 88 -18.89 23.48 37.24
CA HIS A 88 -18.79 23.32 38.68
C HIS A 88 -18.60 24.67 39.40
N GLN A 89 -17.74 25.55 38.88
CA GLN A 89 -17.58 26.92 39.41
C GLN A 89 -18.88 27.72 39.33
N LEU A 90 -19.62 27.60 38.23
CA LEU A 90 -20.96 28.19 38.10
C LEU A 90 -21.90 27.70 39.21
N LYS A 91 -21.95 26.39 39.46
CA LYS A 91 -22.77 25.82 40.54
C LYS A 91 -22.39 26.37 41.91
N LEU A 92 -21.10 26.46 42.21
CA LEU A 92 -20.61 27.03 43.47
C LEU A 92 -21.06 28.48 43.64
N LYS A 93 -20.84 29.32 42.62
CA LYS A 93 -21.23 30.73 42.64
C LYS A 93 -22.74 30.92 42.77
N THR A 94 -23.53 30.08 42.08
CA THR A 94 -25.00 30.10 42.22
C THR A 94 -25.44 29.71 43.64
N ASN A 95 -24.83 28.69 44.23
CA ASN A 95 -25.15 28.28 45.60
C ASN A 95 -24.79 29.35 46.63
N GLU A 96 -23.68 30.06 46.43
CA GLU A 96 -23.25 31.18 47.28
C GLU A 96 -24.27 32.32 47.25
N LEU A 97 -24.67 32.75 46.05
CA LEU A 97 -25.69 33.80 45.87
C LEU A 97 -27.07 33.41 46.46
N ILE A 98 -27.45 32.13 46.36
CA ILE A 98 -28.68 31.62 46.98
C ILE A 98 -28.59 31.68 48.51
N ARG A 99 -27.43 31.28 49.07
CA ARG A 99 -27.20 31.25 50.52
C ARG A 99 -27.23 32.66 51.10
N GLU A 100 -26.64 33.61 50.41
CA GLU A 100 -26.51 35.00 50.87
C GLU A 100 -27.77 35.82 50.62
N GLN A 101 -28.67 35.37 49.73
CA GLN A 101 -29.90 36.07 49.33
C GLN A 101 -29.68 37.50 48.78
N GLU A 102 -28.45 37.86 48.47
CA GLU A 102 -28.04 39.18 47.98
C GLU A 102 -27.54 39.11 46.54
N ALA A 103 -28.32 38.50 45.64
CA ALA A 103 -27.97 38.47 44.22
C ALA A 103 -28.19 39.84 43.56
N THR A 104 -27.14 40.41 42.99
CA THR A 104 -27.27 41.64 42.20
C THR A 104 -27.70 41.35 40.76
N HIS A 105 -28.19 42.37 40.05
CA HIS A 105 -28.50 42.23 38.63
C HIS A 105 -27.24 41.86 37.82
N ASP A 106 -26.08 42.40 38.20
CA ASP A 106 -24.81 42.15 37.54
C ASP A 106 -24.34 40.70 37.73
N ASP A 107 -24.58 40.11 38.91
CA ASP A 107 -24.30 38.68 39.16
C ASP A 107 -25.12 37.79 38.23
N ILE A 108 -26.41 38.09 38.08
CA ILE A 108 -27.31 37.34 37.19
C ILE A 108 -26.88 37.50 35.72
N CYS A 109 -26.50 38.70 35.31
CA CYS A 109 -25.99 38.97 33.96
C CYS A 109 -24.68 38.22 33.68
N SER A 110 -23.74 38.22 34.63
CA SER A 110 -22.48 37.49 34.55
C SER A 110 -22.68 35.97 34.45
N LEU A 111 -23.59 35.40 35.27
CA LEU A 111 -23.93 33.99 35.22
C LEU A 111 -24.58 33.62 33.88
N LYS A 112 -25.53 34.42 33.39
CA LYS A 112 -26.19 34.20 32.09
C LYS A 112 -25.20 34.24 30.93
N ALA A 113 -24.28 35.20 30.92
CA ALA A 113 -23.24 35.29 29.90
C ALA A 113 -22.38 34.01 29.89
N THR A 114 -21.90 33.58 31.05
CA THR A 114 -21.08 32.37 31.18
C THR A 114 -21.83 31.10 30.75
N ILE A 115 -23.11 30.97 31.10
CA ILE A 115 -23.97 29.85 30.66
C ILE A 115 -24.11 29.83 29.13
N ASN A 116 -24.35 31.00 28.53
CA ASN A 116 -24.50 31.11 27.08
C ASN A 116 -23.20 30.80 26.35
N ASP A 117 -22.06 31.22 26.88
CA ASP A 117 -20.74 30.88 26.33
C ASP A 117 -20.47 29.38 26.38
N ILE A 118 -20.74 28.72 27.51
CA ILE A 118 -20.58 27.26 27.64
C ILE A 118 -21.52 26.52 26.68
N LYS A 119 -22.78 26.96 26.54
CA LYS A 119 -23.73 26.38 25.58
C LYS A 119 -23.25 26.51 24.15
N ARG A 120 -22.74 27.68 23.76
CA ARG A 120 -22.18 27.90 22.43
C ARG A 120 -21.00 26.96 22.17
N GLU A 121 -20.10 26.81 23.12
CA GLU A 121 -18.94 25.91 23.01
C GLU A 121 -19.34 24.43 22.94
N ILE A 122 -20.37 23.99 23.70
CA ILE A 122 -20.90 22.62 23.63
C ILE A 122 -21.54 22.36 22.26
N ASN A 123 -22.39 23.27 21.79
CA ASN A 123 -23.02 23.15 20.48
C ASN A 123 -21.97 23.09 19.35
N GLN A 124 -20.88 23.85 19.47
CA GLN A 124 -19.76 23.77 18.54
C GLN A 124 -19.10 22.39 18.53
N PHE A 125 -18.98 21.73 19.69
CA PHE A 125 -18.47 20.36 19.77
C PHE A 125 -19.44 19.33 19.19
N GLU A 126 -20.75 19.53 19.34
CA GLU A 126 -21.77 18.65 18.77
C GLU A 126 -21.87 18.78 17.24
N GLU A 127 -21.75 20.01 16.72
CA GLU A 127 -21.85 20.28 15.27
C GLU A 127 -20.55 19.95 14.51
N ASN A 128 -19.39 20.28 15.08
CA ASN A 128 -18.11 20.23 14.36
C ASN A 128 -17.09 19.26 14.97
N GLY A 129 -17.45 18.58 16.06
CA GLY A 129 -16.49 17.77 16.84
C GLY A 129 -15.46 18.63 17.58
N ILE A 130 -14.50 17.96 18.22
CA ILE A 130 -13.35 18.63 18.84
C ILE A 130 -12.30 18.88 17.76
N VAL A 131 -12.13 20.15 17.36
CA VAL A 131 -11.08 20.54 16.42
C VAL A 131 -9.72 20.27 17.05
N VAL A 132 -8.92 19.47 16.34
CA VAL A 132 -7.51 19.21 16.62
C VAL A 132 -6.71 19.86 15.51
N ASP A 133 -5.94 20.88 15.85
CA ASP A 133 -4.94 21.44 14.95
C ASP A 133 -3.81 20.41 14.84
N ALA A 134 -3.78 19.70 13.72
CA ALA A 134 -2.64 18.89 13.32
C ALA A 134 -1.77 19.73 12.40
N ASP A 135 -0.51 19.93 12.79
CA ASP A 135 0.46 20.49 11.85
C ASP A 135 0.57 19.53 10.66
N PRO A 136 0.57 20.04 9.42
CA PRO A 136 0.78 19.19 8.26
C PRO A 136 2.10 18.45 8.41
N LEU A 137 2.12 17.16 8.06
CA LEU A 137 3.35 16.38 8.03
C LEU A 137 4.31 17.05 7.03
N ILE A 138 5.25 17.86 7.54
CA ILE A 138 6.31 18.44 6.73
C ILE A 138 7.33 17.32 6.52
N MET A 139 7.09 16.49 5.50
CA MET A 139 8.14 15.63 4.99
C MET A 139 9.25 16.55 4.50
N ASN A 140 10.38 16.55 5.22
CA ASN A 140 11.57 17.24 4.77
C ASN A 140 11.87 16.73 3.35
N LYS A 141 12.00 17.64 2.38
CA LYS A 141 12.31 17.31 0.98
C LYS A 141 13.60 16.49 0.83
N ASN A 142 14.42 16.43 1.89
CA ASN A 142 15.65 15.66 1.96
C ASN A 142 15.46 14.25 2.56
N LEU A 143 14.29 13.88 3.09
CA LEU A 143 14.00 12.53 3.62
C LEU A 143 13.68 11.52 2.53
N VAL A 144 13.10 11.99 1.42
CA VAL A 144 12.84 11.17 0.24
C VAL A 144 13.82 11.60 -0.85
N TYR A 145 14.98 10.96 -0.88
CA TYR A 145 15.90 11.09 -1.99
C TYR A 145 15.46 10.09 -3.07
N ILE A 146 14.68 10.55 -4.03
CA ILE A 146 14.54 9.82 -5.29
C ILE A 146 15.85 10.06 -6.02
N GLU A 147 16.75 9.07 -5.99
CA GLU A 147 17.99 9.14 -6.76
C GLU A 147 17.62 9.51 -8.21
N GLN A 148 18.17 10.63 -8.65
CA GLN A 148 18.03 11.09 -10.02
C GLN A 148 18.51 9.95 -10.90
N TRP A 149 17.69 9.49 -11.86
CA TRP A 149 18.07 8.46 -12.83
C TRP A 149 19.33 8.92 -13.58
N THR A 150 20.50 8.56 -13.06
CA THR A 150 21.70 8.51 -13.85
C THR A 150 21.51 7.33 -14.78
N SER A 151 21.65 7.55 -16.08
CA SER A 151 21.51 6.58 -17.17
C SER A 151 22.41 5.34 -17.10
N ASN A 152 23.05 5.09 -15.96
CA ASN A 152 23.74 3.87 -15.66
C ASN A 152 22.71 2.93 -15.03
N GLU A 153 22.35 1.94 -15.81
CA GLU A 153 21.45 0.82 -15.53
C GLU A 153 21.43 0.44 -14.04
N LEU A 154 20.24 0.27 -13.49
CA LEU A 154 20.02 -0.40 -12.22
C LEU A 154 20.67 -1.78 -12.34
N ASP A 155 21.90 -1.92 -11.81
CA ASP A 155 22.66 -3.17 -11.92
C ASP A 155 22.08 -4.18 -10.93
N LEU A 156 20.97 -4.78 -11.37
CA LEU A 156 20.28 -5.86 -10.66
C LEU A 156 21.18 -7.07 -10.47
N SER A 157 22.37 -7.16 -11.10
CA SER A 157 23.33 -8.23 -10.85
C SER A 157 23.90 -8.22 -9.42
N THR A 158 23.75 -7.11 -8.70
CA THR A 158 24.13 -6.98 -7.28
C THR A 158 23.11 -7.60 -6.31
N LEU A 159 21.87 -7.84 -6.75
CA LEU A 159 20.91 -8.59 -5.95
C LEU A 159 21.36 -10.05 -5.87
N SER A 160 21.30 -10.66 -4.70
CA SER A 160 21.61 -12.08 -4.55
C SER A 160 20.49 -12.93 -5.16
N SER A 161 20.81 -13.86 -6.07
CA SER A 161 19.83 -14.76 -6.69
C SER A 161 19.08 -15.61 -5.65
N PRO A 162 17.78 -15.93 -5.87
CA PRO A 162 17.16 -15.99 -7.19
C PRO A 162 16.11 -14.90 -7.40
N PHE A 163 16.53 -13.72 -7.86
CA PHE A 163 15.65 -12.87 -8.63
C PHE A 163 15.58 -13.46 -10.04
N ARG A 164 14.38 -13.74 -10.53
CA ARG A 164 14.15 -14.06 -11.94
C ARG A 164 13.62 -12.81 -12.62
N THR A 165 14.21 -12.49 -13.76
CA THR A 165 13.74 -11.40 -14.60
C THR A 165 12.91 -11.98 -15.74
N VAL A 166 11.70 -11.49 -15.91
CA VAL A 166 10.87 -11.79 -17.07
C VAL A 166 11.07 -10.66 -18.07
N ALA A 167 11.54 -10.99 -19.28
CA ALA A 167 11.74 -10.00 -20.33
C ALA A 167 10.40 -9.42 -20.81
N TYR A 168 10.37 -8.11 -21.00
CA TYR A 168 9.20 -7.37 -21.44
C TYR A 168 9.16 -7.23 -22.98
N SER A 169 7.99 -7.38 -23.59
CA SER A 169 7.80 -7.05 -25.01
C SER A 169 7.52 -5.55 -25.17
N LYS A 170 8.25 -4.86 -26.04
CA LYS A 170 8.16 -3.40 -26.22
C LYS A 170 6.78 -2.90 -26.67
N ASP A 171 5.90 -3.80 -27.12
CA ASP A 171 4.63 -3.49 -27.77
C ASP A 171 3.41 -3.64 -26.84
N SER A 172 3.60 -4.05 -25.59
CA SER A 172 2.53 -4.22 -24.59
C SER A 172 2.39 -2.97 -23.72
N TRP A 173 1.27 -2.84 -23.00
CA TRP A 173 1.14 -1.98 -21.83
C TRP A 173 1.46 -2.85 -20.61
N THR A 174 2.16 -2.34 -19.59
CA THR A 174 2.64 -3.14 -18.45
C THR A 174 1.52 -3.54 -17.48
N ALA A 175 0.38 -4.02 -17.96
CA ALA A 175 -0.68 -4.54 -17.12
C ALA A 175 -0.19 -5.86 -16.49
N THR A 176 -0.08 -5.84 -15.17
CA THR A 176 0.33 -7.00 -14.38
C THR A 176 -0.53 -7.09 -13.13
N ILE A 177 -0.95 -8.30 -12.77
CA ILE A 177 -1.78 -8.50 -11.60
C ILE A 177 -1.46 -9.83 -10.91
N SER A 178 -1.45 -9.81 -9.59
CA SER A 178 -1.25 -10.99 -8.76
C SER A 178 -2.56 -11.38 -8.08
N ASN A 179 -2.80 -12.68 -7.94
CA ASN A 179 -3.83 -13.23 -7.05
C ASN A 179 -3.25 -13.93 -5.82
N ASN A 180 -2.00 -13.62 -5.47
CA ASN A 180 -1.17 -14.28 -4.44
C ASN A 180 -0.74 -15.72 -4.74
N HIS A 181 -1.31 -16.40 -5.75
CA HIS A 181 -0.85 -17.71 -6.22
C HIS A 181 -0.08 -17.60 -7.52
N PHE A 182 -0.60 -16.77 -8.42
CA PHE A 182 -0.13 -16.57 -9.77
C PHE A 182 0.01 -15.08 -10.06
N LEU A 183 0.92 -14.79 -10.98
CA LEU A 183 1.13 -13.48 -11.56
C LEU A 183 0.71 -13.54 -13.03
N LEU A 184 -0.31 -12.78 -13.40
CA LEU A 184 -0.76 -12.61 -14.78
C LEU A 184 -0.10 -11.37 -15.37
N ILE A 185 0.53 -11.53 -16.52
CA ILE A 185 1.27 -10.47 -17.23
C ILE A 185 0.73 -10.39 -18.66
N ASP A 186 0.41 -9.18 -19.13
CA ASP A 186 0.24 -8.94 -20.56
C ASP A 186 1.61 -8.98 -21.25
N GLN A 187 1.77 -9.95 -22.15
CA GLN A 187 2.95 -10.13 -22.99
C GLN A 187 2.50 -10.31 -24.43
N CYS A 188 2.03 -9.22 -25.03
CA CYS A 188 1.52 -9.18 -26.40
C CYS A 188 2.34 -10.11 -27.34
N PRO A 189 1.70 -11.08 -28.00
CA PRO A 189 0.24 -11.23 -28.18
C PRO A 189 -0.47 -12.12 -27.14
N ASN A 190 0.18 -12.52 -26.04
CA ASN A 190 -0.35 -13.48 -25.08
C ASN A 190 -0.55 -12.88 -23.69
N LEU A 191 -1.53 -13.42 -22.95
CA LEU A 191 -1.59 -13.34 -21.50
C LEU A 191 -0.80 -14.51 -20.90
N CYS A 192 0.18 -14.19 -20.07
CA CYS A 192 1.12 -15.18 -19.51
C CYS A 192 0.91 -15.32 -18.00
N LEU A 193 0.65 -16.54 -17.54
CA LEU A 193 0.46 -16.88 -16.14
C LEU A 193 1.75 -17.47 -15.56
N TYR A 194 2.27 -16.85 -14.52
CA TYR A 194 3.47 -17.26 -13.81
C TYR A 194 3.14 -17.73 -12.39
N ASP A 195 3.91 -18.67 -11.85
CA ASP A 195 3.84 -19.03 -10.44
C ASP A 195 4.64 -18.07 -9.53
N LYS A 196 4.64 -18.34 -8.23
CA LYS A 196 5.43 -17.62 -7.20
C LYS A 196 6.93 -17.64 -7.45
N GLN A 197 7.44 -18.60 -8.22
CA GLN A 197 8.84 -18.75 -8.59
C GLN A 197 9.14 -18.13 -9.97
N SER A 198 8.20 -17.36 -10.53
CA SER A 198 8.27 -16.77 -11.86
C SER A 198 8.53 -17.80 -12.97
N ILE A 199 8.00 -19.02 -12.81
CA ILE A 199 7.95 -20.02 -13.87
C ILE A 199 6.67 -19.80 -14.67
N LEU A 200 6.80 -19.68 -15.99
CA LEU A 200 5.66 -19.63 -16.90
C LEU A 200 4.89 -20.95 -16.84
N LEU A 201 3.64 -20.90 -16.41
CA LEU A 201 2.74 -22.05 -16.32
C LEU A 201 1.90 -22.21 -17.57
N LYS A 202 1.39 -21.09 -18.10
CA LYS A 202 0.43 -21.10 -19.21
C LYS A 202 0.43 -19.79 -19.97
N GLU A 203 0.15 -19.89 -21.26
CA GLU A 203 -0.10 -18.76 -22.15
C GLU A 203 -1.52 -18.85 -22.69
N TYR A 204 -2.18 -17.70 -22.84
CA TYR A 204 -3.46 -17.56 -23.48
C TYR A 204 -3.35 -16.52 -24.60
N PRO A 205 -3.59 -16.89 -25.88
CA PRO A 205 -3.58 -15.95 -26.98
C PRO A 205 -4.62 -14.83 -26.78
N TRP A 206 -4.15 -13.59 -26.75
CA TRP A 206 -5.02 -12.43 -26.58
C TRP A 206 -5.37 -11.83 -27.95
N GLU A 207 -6.59 -12.11 -28.40
CA GLU A 207 -7.08 -11.69 -29.72
C GLU A 207 -7.78 -10.31 -29.70
N TYR A 208 -7.83 -9.65 -28.54
CA TYR A 208 -8.51 -8.38 -28.35
C TYR A 208 -7.54 -7.20 -28.41
N ASP A 209 -8.01 -6.01 -28.05
CA ASP A 209 -7.17 -4.81 -28.00
C ASP A 209 -6.21 -4.83 -26.78
N SER A 210 -5.32 -3.86 -26.76
CA SER A 210 -4.48 -3.47 -25.62
C SER A 210 -5.23 -3.53 -24.29
N ILE A 211 -4.52 -4.02 -23.28
CA ILE A 211 -4.98 -4.17 -21.91
C ILE A 211 -4.40 -3.01 -21.11
N PRO A 212 -5.15 -1.92 -20.87
CA PRO A 212 -4.64 -0.80 -20.08
C PRO A 212 -4.44 -1.18 -18.60
N ASP A 213 -5.29 -2.06 -18.05
CA ASP A 213 -5.20 -2.50 -16.66
C ASP A 213 -5.91 -3.83 -16.40
N MET A 214 -5.59 -4.46 -15.26
CA MET A 214 -6.21 -5.69 -14.77
C MET A 214 -6.31 -5.68 -13.25
N CYS A 215 -7.36 -6.28 -12.70
CA CYS A 215 -7.46 -6.55 -11.26
C CYS A 215 -7.93 -7.97 -10.96
N TRP A 216 -7.67 -8.46 -9.75
CA TRP A 216 -8.10 -9.79 -9.31
C TRP A 216 -9.29 -9.69 -8.35
N SER A 217 -10.37 -10.42 -8.65
CA SER A 217 -11.49 -10.58 -7.74
C SER A 217 -11.48 -11.94 -7.05
N SER A 218 -11.22 -11.95 -5.75
CA SER A 218 -11.32 -13.15 -4.91
C SER A 218 -12.74 -13.73 -4.90
N THR A 219 -13.76 -12.86 -4.93
CA THR A 219 -15.17 -13.26 -4.91
C THR A 219 -15.61 -13.98 -6.18
N LEU A 220 -15.12 -13.53 -7.33
CA LEU A 220 -15.40 -14.20 -8.62
C LEU A 220 -14.36 -15.28 -8.97
N ASN A 221 -13.30 -15.40 -8.16
CA ASN A 221 -12.13 -16.23 -8.43
C ASN A 221 -11.60 -16.05 -9.88
N SER A 222 -11.55 -14.79 -10.32
CA SER A 222 -11.27 -14.43 -11.70
C SER A 222 -10.51 -13.11 -11.81
N PHE A 223 -9.64 -13.03 -12.80
CA PHE A 223 -9.04 -11.78 -13.27
C PHE A 223 -10.09 -10.98 -14.05
N ILE A 224 -10.21 -9.70 -13.72
CA ILE A 224 -11.01 -8.72 -14.44
C ILE A 224 -10.05 -7.94 -15.34
N ILE A 225 -10.24 -8.06 -16.64
CA ILE A 225 -9.37 -7.47 -17.67
C ILE A 225 -10.15 -6.39 -18.39
N ILE A 226 -9.66 -5.14 -18.34
CA ILE A 226 -10.22 -4.05 -19.14
C ILE A 226 -9.46 -3.93 -20.45
N THR A 227 -10.10 -3.39 -21.49
CA THR A 227 -9.50 -3.22 -22.83
C THR A 227 -9.68 -1.82 -23.36
N GLY A 228 -8.73 -1.37 -24.19
CA GLY A 228 -8.74 -0.03 -24.79
C GLY A 228 -9.96 0.26 -25.68
N LYS A 229 -10.61 -0.79 -26.24
CA LYS A 229 -11.84 -0.70 -27.04
C LYS A 229 -13.12 -1.00 -26.25
N ASN A 230 -13.11 -0.72 -24.94
CA ASN A 230 -14.30 -0.66 -24.08
C ASN A 230 -14.92 -2.02 -23.70
N GLY A 231 -14.20 -3.13 -23.88
CA GLY A 231 -14.60 -4.43 -23.37
C GLY A 231 -14.05 -4.68 -21.97
N ILE A 232 -14.81 -5.41 -21.15
CA ILE A 232 -14.36 -5.94 -19.86
C ILE A 232 -14.55 -7.45 -19.91
N PHE A 233 -13.52 -8.18 -19.50
CA PHE A 233 -13.51 -9.63 -19.55
C PHE A 233 -13.23 -10.24 -18.18
N LEU A 234 -13.84 -11.39 -17.93
CA LEU A 234 -13.52 -12.27 -16.82
C LEU A 234 -12.71 -13.43 -17.33
N MET A 235 -11.48 -13.54 -16.84
CA MET A 235 -10.60 -14.66 -17.10
C MET A 235 -10.45 -15.44 -15.80
N ASN A 236 -10.74 -16.73 -15.81
CA ASN A 236 -10.57 -17.53 -14.61
C ASN A 236 -9.08 -17.72 -14.26
N GLU A 237 -8.81 -18.10 -13.00
CA GLU A 237 -7.45 -18.27 -12.46
C GLU A 237 -6.51 -19.10 -13.36
N ASN A 238 -7.03 -20.15 -14.02
CA ASN A 238 -6.24 -21.10 -14.80
C ASN A 238 -6.19 -20.77 -16.31
N LEU A 239 -6.65 -19.60 -16.75
CA LEU A 239 -6.74 -19.20 -18.16
C LEU A 239 -7.46 -20.22 -19.07
N THR A 240 -8.51 -20.89 -18.57
CA THR A 240 -9.29 -21.87 -19.35
C THR A 240 -10.60 -21.32 -19.88
N SER A 241 -11.12 -20.25 -19.28
CA SER A 241 -12.39 -19.66 -19.68
C SER A 241 -12.28 -18.14 -19.66
N LEU A 242 -12.77 -17.55 -20.75
CA LEU A 242 -12.88 -16.12 -20.93
C LEU A 242 -14.35 -15.77 -21.18
N GLU A 243 -14.89 -14.85 -20.39
CA GLU A 243 -16.24 -14.33 -20.52
C GLU A 243 -16.21 -12.82 -20.74
N CYS A 244 -17.02 -12.32 -21.66
CA CYS A 244 -17.17 -10.88 -21.89
C CYS A 244 -18.35 -10.34 -21.08
N ILE A 245 -18.11 -9.35 -20.22
CA ILE A 245 -19.17 -8.74 -19.41
C ILE A 245 -19.97 -7.77 -20.29
N GLN A 246 -21.25 -8.08 -20.50
CA GLN A 246 -22.14 -7.25 -21.32
C GLN A 246 -23.01 -6.27 -20.52
N THR A 247 -23.06 -6.43 -19.18
CA THR A 247 -23.92 -5.60 -18.31
C THR A 247 -23.35 -4.21 -18.06
N ILE A 248 -22.04 -4.04 -18.20
CA ILE A 248 -21.37 -2.74 -18.04
C ILE A 248 -21.38 -2.01 -19.39
N GLU A 249 -21.80 -0.75 -19.37
CA GLU A 249 -21.79 0.12 -20.55
C GLU A 249 -20.36 0.26 -21.10
N LYS A 250 -20.23 0.19 -22.42
CA LYS A 250 -18.94 0.34 -23.10
C LYS A 250 -18.43 1.77 -23.01
N LYS A 251 -17.48 2.03 -22.11
CA LYS A 251 -16.71 3.28 -22.01
C LYS A 251 -15.22 3.03 -22.22
N ARG A 252 -14.46 4.09 -22.48
CA ARG A 252 -12.99 4.01 -22.52
C ARG A 252 -12.48 3.87 -21.09
N TRP A 253 -12.21 2.65 -20.67
CA TRP A 253 -11.70 2.37 -19.32
C TRP A 253 -10.18 2.52 -19.28
N LEU A 254 -9.64 3.06 -18.19
CA LEU A 254 -8.20 3.27 -18.01
C LEU A 254 -7.62 2.39 -16.92
N SER A 255 -8.24 2.35 -15.74
CA SER A 255 -7.75 1.57 -14.61
C SER A 255 -8.89 0.92 -13.83
N CYS A 256 -8.58 -0.17 -13.13
CA CYS A 256 -9.56 -0.92 -12.35
C CYS A 256 -8.99 -1.46 -11.03
N THR A 257 -9.86 -1.54 -10.03
CA THR A 257 -9.58 -2.26 -8.77
C THR A 257 -10.88 -2.83 -8.23
N CYS A 258 -10.81 -3.83 -7.36
CA CYS A 258 -12.01 -4.33 -6.68
C CYS A 258 -11.79 -4.58 -5.20
N SER A 259 -12.89 -4.51 -4.46
CA SER A 259 -13.04 -5.13 -3.14
C SER A 259 -13.71 -6.49 -3.29
N ASP A 260 -14.07 -7.13 -2.17
CA ASP A 260 -14.81 -8.39 -2.18
C ASP A 260 -16.20 -8.26 -2.83
N SER A 261 -16.81 -7.07 -2.83
CA SER A 261 -18.19 -6.91 -3.32
C SER A 261 -18.32 -5.93 -4.47
N THR A 262 -17.28 -5.15 -4.74
CA THR A 262 -17.38 -3.97 -5.59
C THR A 262 -16.24 -3.90 -6.59
N LEU A 263 -16.55 -3.60 -7.84
CA LEU A 263 -15.59 -3.21 -8.87
C LEU A 263 -15.59 -1.69 -9.03
N PHE A 264 -14.41 -1.11 -9.07
CA PHE A 264 -14.18 0.29 -9.37
C PHE A 264 -13.47 0.43 -10.71
N LEU A 265 -13.97 1.33 -11.56
CA LEU A 265 -13.40 1.60 -12.89
C LEU A 265 -13.18 3.10 -13.08
N THR A 266 -12.10 3.49 -13.72
CA THR A 266 -11.83 4.88 -14.13
C THR A 266 -11.92 5.04 -15.65
N THR A 267 -12.36 6.21 -16.13
CA THR A 267 -12.40 6.50 -17.57
C THR A 267 -11.08 7.08 -18.07
N ASN A 268 -10.75 6.82 -19.34
CA ASN A 268 -9.58 7.34 -20.05
C ASN A 268 -9.91 8.66 -20.77
N GLU A 269 -10.27 9.68 -19.99
CA GLU A 269 -10.71 10.99 -20.46
C GLU A 269 -10.20 12.06 -19.49
N SER A 270 -9.81 13.24 -19.99
CA SER A 270 -9.57 14.42 -19.16
C SER A 270 -10.89 14.79 -18.51
N ASP A 271 -10.95 14.90 -17.17
CA ASP A 271 -12.16 14.87 -16.32
C ASP A 271 -12.59 13.48 -15.80
N SER A 272 -11.67 12.52 -15.82
CA SER A 272 -11.86 11.12 -15.42
C SER A 272 -12.88 10.89 -14.30
N ASN A 273 -13.87 10.04 -14.59
CA ASN A 273 -14.91 9.65 -13.66
C ASN A 273 -14.56 8.30 -13.00
N ILE A 274 -15.04 8.08 -11.78
CA ILE A 274 -14.92 6.78 -11.10
C ILE A 274 -16.30 6.13 -11.03
N PHE A 275 -16.41 4.91 -11.51
CA PHE A 275 -17.65 4.13 -11.49
C PHE A 275 -17.54 2.99 -10.47
N GLN A 276 -18.64 2.75 -9.76
CA GLN A 276 -18.78 1.67 -8.79
C GLN A 276 -19.82 0.67 -9.29
N PHE A 277 -19.46 -0.61 -9.33
CA PHE A 277 -20.35 -1.71 -9.72
C PHE A 277 -20.37 -2.80 -8.66
N ASN A 278 -21.52 -3.41 -8.43
CA ASN A 278 -21.67 -4.54 -7.53
C ASN A 278 -21.31 -5.85 -8.22
N LEU A 279 -20.26 -6.54 -7.76
CA LEU A 279 -19.81 -7.80 -8.34
C LEU A 279 -20.84 -8.93 -8.20
N LEU A 280 -21.53 -9.00 -7.06
CA LEU A 280 -22.47 -10.08 -6.72
C LEU A 280 -23.82 -9.96 -7.44
N LEU A 281 -24.16 -8.75 -7.90
CA LEU A 281 -25.40 -8.45 -8.62
C LEU A 281 -25.13 -8.27 -10.13
N SER A 282 -24.33 -9.16 -10.71
CA SER A 282 -24.01 -9.16 -12.16
C SER A 282 -23.47 -7.82 -12.67
N PHE A 283 -22.60 -7.18 -11.88
CA PHE A 283 -22.02 -5.86 -12.17
C PHE A 283 -23.08 -4.75 -12.25
N HIS A 284 -24.09 -4.79 -11.37
CA HIS A 284 -25.07 -3.71 -11.29
C HIS A 284 -24.39 -2.39 -10.93
N PHE A 285 -24.67 -1.35 -11.71
CA PHE A 285 -24.17 0.00 -11.43
C PHE A 285 -24.68 0.50 -10.07
N MET A 286 -23.77 0.99 -9.22
CA MET A 286 -24.09 1.50 -7.89
C MET A 286 -24.00 3.03 -7.83
N LYS A 287 -22.86 3.57 -8.24
CA LYS A 287 -22.50 4.97 -8.02
C LYS A 287 -21.49 5.44 -9.05
N GLU A 288 -21.52 6.73 -9.34
CA GLU A 288 -20.53 7.41 -10.16
C GLU A 288 -20.05 8.66 -9.42
N TRP A 289 -18.74 8.85 -9.34
CA TRP A 289 -18.12 10.10 -8.94
C TRP A 289 -17.64 10.81 -10.19
N LYS A 290 -18.25 11.97 -10.47
CA LYS A 290 -17.93 12.79 -11.64
C LYS A 290 -16.95 13.89 -11.32
N SER A 291 -16.24 14.42 -12.31
CA SER A 291 -15.51 15.69 -12.14
C SER A 291 -16.49 16.82 -11.72
N PRO A 292 -16.13 17.72 -10.78
CA PRO A 292 -14.84 17.87 -10.10
C PRO A 292 -14.68 17.01 -8.83
N GLN A 293 -15.66 16.15 -8.51
CA GLN A 293 -15.59 15.31 -7.32
C GLN A 293 -14.50 14.25 -7.45
N SER A 294 -14.38 13.57 -8.59
CA SER A 294 -13.34 12.57 -8.87
C SER A 294 -11.95 13.20 -9.04
N CYS A 295 -11.80 14.08 -10.03
CA CYS A 295 -10.61 14.88 -10.31
C CYS A 295 -11.02 16.19 -11.01
N ASN A 296 -10.08 17.12 -11.20
CA ASN A 296 -10.37 18.35 -11.96
C ASN A 296 -10.60 18.03 -13.45
N SER A 297 -11.14 18.99 -14.20
CA SER A 297 -11.49 18.83 -15.61
C SER A 297 -10.29 18.68 -16.55
N ASP A 298 -9.10 19.09 -16.11
CA ASP A 298 -7.83 18.98 -16.82
C ASP A 298 -6.95 17.83 -16.30
N GLU A 299 -7.56 16.93 -15.52
CA GLU A 299 -6.89 15.81 -14.86
C GLU A 299 -7.42 14.46 -15.32
N VAL A 300 -6.55 13.47 -15.29
CA VAL A 300 -6.83 12.06 -15.59
C VAL A 300 -6.46 11.18 -14.40
N ILE A 301 -7.29 10.19 -14.09
CA ILE A 301 -7.00 9.20 -13.03
C ILE A 301 -6.32 7.99 -13.68
N ASN A 302 -4.99 7.98 -13.65
CA ASN A 302 -4.16 6.95 -14.28
C ASN A 302 -4.19 5.60 -13.58
N ASN A 303 -4.37 5.59 -12.26
CA ASN A 303 -4.38 4.35 -11.49
C ASN A 303 -5.31 4.47 -10.28
N ILE A 304 -5.97 3.37 -9.94
CA ILE A 304 -6.83 3.25 -8.78
C ILE A 304 -6.51 1.96 -8.02
N ALA A 305 -6.41 2.04 -6.69
CA ALA A 305 -6.25 0.88 -5.83
C ALA A 305 -7.18 0.97 -4.63
N TYR A 306 -7.90 -0.11 -4.34
CA TYR A 306 -8.76 -0.24 -3.16
C TYR A 306 -8.01 -0.94 -2.04
N ASN A 307 -8.13 -0.40 -0.83
CA ASN A 307 -7.71 -1.10 0.39
C ASN A 307 -8.56 -0.62 1.57
N ASN A 308 -9.18 -1.54 2.32
CA ASN A 308 -9.87 -1.28 3.59
C ASN A 308 -10.68 0.04 3.64
N GLU A 309 -11.75 0.13 2.83
CA GLU A 309 -12.62 1.32 2.77
C GLU A 309 -11.93 2.61 2.30
N THR A 310 -10.78 2.50 1.65
CA THR A 310 -10.08 3.64 1.03
C THR A 310 -9.77 3.36 -0.44
N LEU A 311 -9.71 4.44 -1.22
CA LEU A 311 -9.28 4.44 -2.60
C LEU A 311 -8.03 5.30 -2.74
N ALA A 312 -6.92 4.68 -3.16
CA ALA A 312 -5.73 5.39 -3.60
C ALA A 312 -5.84 5.71 -5.09
N LEU A 313 -5.55 6.94 -5.47
CA LEU A 313 -5.66 7.47 -6.83
C LEU A 313 -4.33 8.08 -7.25
N ILE A 314 -3.86 7.74 -8.45
CA ILE A 314 -2.77 8.47 -9.12
C ILE A 314 -3.41 9.38 -10.16
N ILE A 315 -3.35 10.69 -9.91
CA ILE A 315 -4.00 11.72 -10.73
C ILE A 315 -2.91 12.51 -11.45
N GLU A 316 -3.04 12.65 -12.76
CA GLU A 316 -2.14 13.44 -13.60
C GLU A 316 -2.87 14.62 -14.21
N ASN A 317 -2.26 15.80 -14.13
CA ASN A 317 -2.72 16.98 -14.83
C ASN A 317 -1.96 17.09 -16.16
N GLU A 318 -2.69 16.88 -17.25
CA GLU A 318 -2.10 16.85 -18.61
C GLU A 318 -1.57 18.23 -19.04
N THR A 319 -2.08 19.31 -18.46
CA THR A 319 -1.71 20.69 -18.84
C THR A 319 -0.36 21.10 -18.26
N ASN A 320 -0.04 20.65 -17.05
CA ASN A 320 1.16 21.09 -16.32
C ASN A 320 2.11 19.94 -15.92
N ASN A 321 1.82 18.71 -16.36
CA ASN A 321 2.57 17.49 -16.06
C ASN A 321 2.80 17.23 -14.56
N LYS A 322 1.93 17.76 -13.70
CA LYS A 322 1.96 17.41 -12.27
C LYS A 322 1.22 16.11 -12.06
N LYS A 323 1.84 15.24 -11.27
CA LYS A 323 1.20 14.02 -10.77
C LYS A 323 0.96 14.18 -9.28
N ARG A 324 -0.18 13.73 -8.80
CA ARG A 324 -0.45 13.63 -7.37
C ARG A 324 -1.02 12.28 -7.04
N ILE A 325 -0.72 11.84 -5.82
CA ILE A 325 -1.33 10.66 -5.24
C ILE A 325 -2.30 11.15 -4.18
N GLU A 326 -3.52 10.63 -4.20
CA GLU A 326 -4.54 10.90 -3.20
C GLU A 326 -5.01 9.61 -2.58
N LEU A 327 -5.22 9.62 -1.27
CA LEU A 327 -5.94 8.57 -0.56
C LEU A 327 -7.28 9.16 -0.11
N ARG A 328 -8.38 8.52 -0.51
CA ARG A 328 -9.73 8.99 -0.23
C ARG A 328 -10.51 7.96 0.58
N SER A 329 -11.37 8.44 1.48
CA SER A 329 -12.33 7.58 2.18
C SER A 329 -13.41 7.11 1.20
N LEU A 330 -13.77 5.83 1.16
CA LEU A 330 -14.83 5.37 0.27
C LEU A 330 -16.23 5.86 0.71
N SER A 331 -16.44 6.04 2.02
CA SER A 331 -17.75 6.39 2.58
C SER A 331 -18.13 7.85 2.30
N THR A 332 -17.20 8.79 2.53
CA THR A 332 -17.43 10.23 2.28
C THR A 332 -16.86 10.70 0.95
N PHE A 333 -15.87 9.99 0.41
CA PHE A 333 -15.05 10.39 -0.74
C PHE A 333 -14.15 11.61 -0.49
N ASP A 334 -13.99 11.99 0.78
CA ASP A 334 -13.08 13.06 1.17
C ASP A 334 -11.63 12.60 1.08
N PRO A 335 -10.71 13.51 0.68
CA PRO A 335 -9.28 13.23 0.70
C PRO A 335 -8.79 13.11 2.15
N LEU A 336 -8.29 11.93 2.50
CA LEU A 336 -7.63 11.65 3.78
C LEU A 336 -6.18 12.11 3.74
N TRP A 337 -5.53 11.96 2.59
CA TRP A 337 -4.15 12.33 2.36
C TRP A 337 -3.90 12.65 0.88
N SER A 338 -2.98 13.58 0.61
CA SER A 338 -2.54 13.90 -0.74
C SER A 338 -1.09 14.33 -0.75
N THR A 339 -0.37 13.95 -1.81
CA THR A 339 0.97 14.45 -2.10
C THR A 339 1.12 14.70 -3.59
N SER A 340 1.87 15.74 -3.95
CA SER A 340 2.12 16.11 -5.35
C SER A 340 3.61 15.99 -5.66
N PHE A 341 3.91 15.48 -6.85
CA PHE A 341 5.26 15.37 -7.36
C PHE A 341 5.36 16.07 -8.71
N ASN A 342 6.44 16.82 -8.89
CA ASN A 342 6.79 17.35 -10.20
C ASN A 342 7.49 16.22 -10.96
N ALA A 343 6.76 15.50 -11.81
CA ALA A 343 7.37 14.59 -12.75
C ALA A 343 7.91 15.41 -13.93
N ALA A 344 9.18 15.80 -13.88
CA ALA A 344 9.86 16.35 -15.05
C ALA A 344 10.10 15.20 -16.06
N TYR A 345 9.07 14.81 -16.80
CA TYR A 345 9.24 13.88 -17.91
C TYR A 345 9.88 14.65 -19.08
N HIS A 346 11.16 14.37 -19.36
CA HIS A 346 11.74 14.62 -20.67
C HIS A 346 11.13 13.62 -21.65
N PHE A 347 10.02 13.99 -22.28
CA PHE A 347 9.48 13.25 -23.40
C PHE A 347 10.46 13.37 -24.57
N THR A 348 11.23 12.32 -24.85
CA THR A 348 11.82 12.16 -26.19
C THR A 348 10.70 11.75 -27.13
N PRO A 349 10.32 12.59 -28.12
CA PRO A 349 9.27 12.22 -29.05
C PRO A 349 9.70 10.96 -29.82
N TRP A 350 8.79 10.00 -29.88
CA TRP A 350 8.89 8.83 -30.73
C TRP A 350 8.86 9.30 -32.20
N ASN A 351 9.91 8.97 -32.95
CA ASN A 351 9.95 9.07 -34.42
C ASN A 351 9.66 7.71 -35.03
#